data_AF-A0A429JTX0-F1
#
_entry.id   AF-A0A429JTX0-F1
#
_cell.length_a   1.000
_cell.length_b   1.000
_cell.length_c   1.000
_cell.angle_alpha   90.00
_cell.angle_beta   90.00
_cell.angle_gamma   90.00
#
_symmetry.space_group_name_H-M   'P 1'
#
loop_
_entity.id
_entity.type
_entity.pdbx_description
1 polymer ?
#
loop_
_entity_poly.entity_id
_entity_poly.type
_entity_poly.pdbx_seq_one_letter_code
_entity_poly.pdbx_strand_id
1 'polypeptide(L)'
;MIRCVAIIFLFLSGIGGYTIDKFGQDLCINEYVTIGTITYFKELNGVSVNNSSMLGMCGLLSIIFSIILIFIRNKYFYTIVILILLGVELILLNMMETVSYNEIIYDSITKCSNYSTLAWFVFQIAFLILSGVYLFKRK
;
A
#
# COMPACT_ATOMS: atom_id res chain seq x y z
N MET A 1 19.98 11.10 8.51
CA MET A 1 19.89 10.58 7.13
C MET A 1 18.93 9.41 7.01
N ILE A 2 19.08 8.31 7.77
CA ILE A 2 18.19 7.12 7.70
C ILE A 2 16.69 7.46 7.77
N ARG A 3 16.28 8.38 8.66
CA ARG A 3 14.88 8.87 8.73
C ARG A 3 14.37 9.41 7.39
N CYS A 4 15.16 10.28 6.74
CA CYS A 4 14.75 10.88 5.47
C CYS A 4 14.68 9.84 4.36
N VAL A 5 15.59 8.87 4.36
CA VAL A 5 15.55 7.75 3.41
C VAL A 5 14.29 6.91 3.62
N ALA A 6 13.94 6.58 4.87
CA ALA A 6 12.69 5.89 5.19
C ALA A 6 11.46 6.66 4.67
N ILE A 7 11.40 7.97 4.93
CA ILE A 7 10.29 8.82 4.46
C ILE A 7 10.20 8.86 2.92
N ILE A 8 11.34 8.88 2.22
CA ILE A 8 11.36 8.80 0.75
C ILE A 8 10.76 7.48 0.27
N PHE A 9 11.09 6.36 0.93
CA PHE A 9 10.48 5.08 0.60
C PHE A 9 8.96 5.07 0.87
N LEU A 10 8.49 5.68 1.95
CA LEU A 10 7.06 5.84 2.18
C LEU A 10 6.38 6.67 1.08
N PHE A 11 7.03 7.74 0.63
CA PHE A 11 6.51 8.57 -0.46
C PHE A 11 6.46 7.80 -1.79
N LEU A 12 7.50 7.03 -2.11
CA LEU A 12 7.54 6.16 -3.31
C LEU A 12 6.49 5.04 -3.23
N SER A 13 6.30 4.45 -2.06
CA SER A 13 5.20 3.51 -1.80
C SER A 13 3.86 4.17 -2.11
N GLY A 14 3.64 5.38 -1.59
CA GLY A 14 2.43 6.15 -1.82
C GLY A 14 2.15 6.43 -3.30
N ILE A 15 3.18 6.76 -4.08
CA ILE A 15 3.05 6.89 -5.55
C ILE A 15 2.64 5.56 -6.16
N GLY A 16 3.31 4.46 -5.78
CA GLY A 16 2.92 3.10 -6.18
C GLY A 16 1.44 2.86 -5.93
N GLY A 17 0.99 2.96 -4.68
CA GLY A 17 -0.41 2.72 -4.32
C GLY A 17 -1.40 3.59 -5.08
N TYR A 18 -1.12 4.89 -5.23
CA TYR A 18 -1.99 5.81 -5.97
C TYR A 18 -2.08 5.48 -7.48
N THR A 19 -1.00 4.95 -8.06
CA THR A 19 -0.98 4.60 -9.49
C THR A 19 -1.76 3.34 -9.84
N ILE A 20 -2.03 2.45 -8.87
CA ILE A 20 -2.83 1.24 -9.06
C ILE A 20 -4.21 1.59 -9.64
N ASP A 21 -4.88 2.56 -9.05
CA ASP A 21 -6.24 2.95 -9.45
C ASP A 21 -6.26 3.81 -10.72
N LYS A 22 -5.26 4.69 -10.90
CA LYS A 22 -5.32 5.76 -11.91
C LYS A 22 -4.79 5.37 -13.29
N PHE A 23 -3.81 4.46 -13.37
CA PHE A 23 -3.20 4.05 -14.63
C PHE A 23 -3.83 2.80 -15.22
N GLY A 24 -4.86 2.26 -14.56
CA GLY A 24 -5.54 1.08 -15.04
C GLY A 24 -4.68 -0.18 -15.10
N GLN A 25 -3.64 -0.24 -14.27
CA GLN A 25 -3.06 -1.51 -13.86
C GLN A 25 -4.03 -2.11 -12.86
N ASP A 26 -5.06 -2.73 -13.38
CA ASP A 26 -6.17 -3.19 -12.58
C ASP A 26 -5.69 -4.30 -11.67
N LEU A 27 -6.14 -4.21 -10.42
CA LEU A 27 -6.07 -5.37 -9.55
C LEU A 27 -6.78 -6.53 -10.25
N CYS A 28 -6.28 -7.71 -10.02
CA CYS A 28 -6.88 -8.91 -10.56
C CYS A 28 -6.92 -10.00 -9.50
N ILE A 29 -7.83 -10.93 -9.73
CA ILE A 29 -7.91 -12.18 -8.98
C ILE A 29 -7.93 -13.30 -10.01
N ASN A 30 -7.19 -14.36 -9.75
CA ASN A 30 -7.25 -15.57 -10.54
C ASN A 30 -8.42 -16.44 -10.06
N GLU A 31 -9.18 -17.02 -10.99
CA GLU A 31 -10.23 -18.00 -10.68
C GLU A 31 -11.44 -17.49 -9.86
N TYR A 32 -11.72 -16.17 -9.90
CA TYR A 32 -12.85 -15.59 -9.14
C TYR A 32 -14.24 -15.91 -9.74
N VAL A 33 -14.40 -15.78 -11.07
CA VAL A 33 -15.69 -15.99 -11.76
C VAL A 33 -15.73 -17.31 -12.52
N THR A 34 -14.61 -17.71 -13.13
CA THR A 34 -14.48 -18.96 -13.88
C THR A 34 -13.12 -19.60 -13.63
N ILE A 35 -13.09 -20.93 -13.54
CA ILE A 35 -11.85 -21.67 -13.31
C ILE A 35 -10.95 -21.49 -14.54
N GLY A 36 -9.69 -21.12 -14.31
CA GLY A 36 -8.68 -20.88 -15.35
C GLY A 36 -8.71 -19.49 -16.00
N THR A 37 -9.52 -18.55 -15.50
CA THR A 37 -9.57 -17.18 -16.02
C THR A 37 -9.09 -16.16 -15.00
N ILE A 38 -8.40 -15.13 -15.50
CA ILE A 38 -8.05 -13.94 -14.72
C ILE A 38 -9.20 -12.96 -14.85
N THR A 39 -9.70 -12.48 -13.72
CA THR A 39 -10.74 -11.44 -13.70
C THR A 39 -10.15 -10.14 -13.18
N TYR A 40 -10.27 -9.09 -13.98
CA TYR A 40 -9.85 -7.76 -13.59
C TYR A 40 -10.96 -7.06 -12.80
N PHE A 41 -10.60 -6.34 -11.74
CA PHE A 41 -11.57 -5.64 -10.91
C PHE A 41 -12.37 -4.56 -11.67
N LYS A 42 -11.84 -4.04 -12.78
CA LYS A 42 -12.60 -3.13 -13.66
C LYS A 42 -13.71 -3.79 -14.46
N GLU A 43 -13.62 -5.09 -14.69
CA GLU A 43 -14.65 -5.86 -15.41
C GLU A 43 -15.80 -6.25 -14.46
N LEU A 44 -15.56 -6.19 -13.15
CA LEU A 44 -16.56 -6.47 -12.12
C LEU A 44 -17.40 -5.21 -11.83
N ASN A 45 -18.66 -5.20 -12.26
CA ASN A 45 -19.60 -4.15 -11.91
C ASN A 45 -20.05 -4.25 -10.43
N GLY A 46 -20.15 -3.11 -9.74
CA GLY A 46 -20.72 -3.02 -8.38
C GLY A 46 -19.69 -2.77 -7.27
N VAL A 47 -19.92 -3.33 -6.08
CA VAL A 47 -19.14 -3.07 -4.84
C VAL A 47 -17.67 -3.50 -4.97
N SER A 48 -17.36 -4.44 -5.86
CA SER A 48 -16.01 -4.92 -6.18
C SER A 48 -15.08 -3.82 -6.73
N VAL A 49 -15.60 -2.83 -7.44
CA VAL A 49 -14.80 -1.70 -7.98
C VAL A 49 -14.16 -0.89 -6.84
N ASN A 50 -14.81 -0.83 -5.68
CA ASN A 50 -14.32 -0.07 -4.54
C ASN A 50 -13.06 -0.68 -3.90
N ASN A 51 -12.70 -1.93 -4.21
CA ASN A 51 -11.49 -2.54 -3.63
C ASN A 51 -10.21 -1.97 -4.26
N SER A 52 -10.25 -1.61 -5.55
CA SER A 52 -9.15 -0.86 -6.20
C SER A 52 -8.95 0.51 -5.58
N SER A 53 -10.06 1.21 -5.28
CA SER A 53 -9.98 2.54 -4.68
C SER A 53 -9.48 2.50 -3.23
N MET A 54 -9.74 1.44 -2.46
CA MET A 54 -9.15 1.29 -1.11
C MET A 54 -7.62 1.23 -1.14
N LEU A 55 -7.01 0.50 -2.08
CA LEU A 55 -5.55 0.47 -2.26
C LEU A 55 -5.00 1.82 -2.74
N GLY A 56 -5.71 2.49 -3.65
CA GLY A 56 -5.40 3.86 -4.06
C GLY A 56 -5.40 4.84 -2.87
N MET A 57 -6.35 4.69 -1.95
CA MET A 57 -6.46 5.51 -0.74
C MET A 57 -5.34 5.23 0.26
N CYS A 58 -4.90 3.98 0.40
CA CYS A 58 -3.68 3.65 1.16
C CYS A 58 -2.46 4.38 0.60
N GLY A 59 -2.31 4.39 -0.74
CA GLY A 59 -1.23 5.13 -1.40
C GLY A 59 -1.30 6.64 -1.12
N LEU A 60 -2.49 7.23 -1.21
CA LEU A 60 -2.70 8.65 -0.93
C LEU A 60 -2.39 9.02 0.54
N LEU A 61 -2.80 8.17 1.49
CA LEU A 61 -2.45 8.34 2.90
C LEU A 61 -0.95 8.28 3.13
N SER A 62 -0.26 7.31 2.52
CA SER A 62 1.20 7.19 2.58
C SER A 62 1.88 8.48 2.08
N ILE A 63 1.38 9.12 1.01
CA ILE A 63 1.88 10.43 0.54
C ILE A 63 1.68 11.51 1.60
N ILE A 64 0.46 11.67 2.13
CA ILE A 64 0.16 12.71 3.13
C ILE A 64 1.02 12.53 4.39
N PHE A 65 1.10 11.31 4.91
CA PHE A 65 1.87 11.01 6.11
C PHE A 65 3.37 11.16 5.89
N SER A 66 3.89 10.89 4.69
CA SER A 66 5.29 11.14 4.37
C SER A 66 5.66 12.62 4.58
N ILE A 67 4.80 13.56 4.15
CA ILE A 67 4.99 15.00 4.33
C ILE A 67 4.98 15.35 5.82
N ILE A 68 4.01 14.84 6.58
CA ILE A 68 3.89 15.08 8.02
C ILE A 68 5.14 14.58 8.77
N LEU A 69 5.61 13.38 8.45
CA LEU A 69 6.75 12.73 9.10
C LEU A 69 8.08 13.49 8.89
N ILE A 70 8.21 14.32 7.84
CA ILE A 70 9.39 15.18 7.63
C ILE A 70 9.58 16.14 8.82
N PHE A 71 8.49 16.74 9.30
CA PHE A 71 8.50 17.75 10.36
C PHE A 71 8.73 17.16 11.76
N ILE A 72 8.50 15.86 11.94
CA ILE A 72 8.57 15.22 13.26
C ILE A 72 10.00 14.75 13.56
N ARG A 73 10.72 15.49 14.40
CA ARG A 73 12.09 15.16 14.82
C ARG A 73 12.15 14.23 16.03
N ASN A 74 11.15 14.28 16.90
CA ASN A 74 11.10 13.45 18.10
C ASN A 74 10.76 11.99 17.74
N LYS A 75 11.60 11.04 18.17
CA LYS A 75 11.41 9.60 17.91
C LYS A 75 10.08 9.07 18.43
N TYR A 76 9.60 9.54 19.58
CA TYR A 76 8.35 9.06 20.18
C TYR A 76 7.13 9.44 19.32
N PHE A 77 7.02 10.72 18.95
CA PHE A 77 5.97 11.19 18.05
C PHE A 77 6.06 10.56 16.65
N TYR A 78 7.29 10.33 16.16
CA TYR A 78 7.51 9.63 14.89
C TYR A 78 6.91 8.22 14.93
N THR A 79 7.17 7.44 15.98
CA THR A 79 6.59 6.10 16.14
C THR A 79 5.07 6.13 16.23
N ILE A 80 4.48 7.06 17.00
CA ILE A 80 3.02 7.19 17.13
C ILE A 80 2.38 7.43 15.76
N VAL A 81 2.93 8.36 14.98
CA VAL A 81 2.39 8.69 13.67
C VAL A 81 2.50 7.51 12.69
N ILE A 82 3.59 6.73 12.76
CA ILE A 82 3.71 5.48 11.98
C ILE A 82 2.64 4.46 12.39
N LEU A 83 2.42 4.27 13.69
CA LEU A 83 1.41 3.32 14.17
C LEU A 83 0.00 3.75 13.75
N ILE A 84 -0.30 5.05 13.78
CA ILE A 84 -1.56 5.59 13.28
C ILE A 84 -1.70 5.32 11.78
N LEU A 85 -0.67 5.60 10.99
CA LEU A 85 -0.67 5.33 9.55
C LEU A 85 -0.99 3.85 9.27
N LEU A 86 -0.24 2.93 9.90
CA LEU A 86 -0.44 1.49 9.70
C LEU A 86 -1.81 1.01 10.17
N GLY A 87 -2.32 1.57 11.27
CA GLY A 87 -3.67 1.26 11.75
C GLY A 87 -4.74 1.68 10.75
N VAL A 88 -4.63 2.88 10.18
CA VAL A 88 -5.59 3.37 9.18
C VAL A 88 -5.48 2.58 7.87
N GLU A 89 -4.27 2.30 7.37
CA GLU A 89 -4.06 1.47 6.19
C GLU A 89 -4.65 0.07 6.38
N LEU A 90 -4.47 -0.54 7.56
CA LEU A 90 -5.05 -1.85 7.86
C LEU A 90 -6.58 -1.83 7.88
N ILE A 91 -7.19 -0.76 8.41
CA ILE A 91 -8.64 -0.59 8.37
C ILE A 91 -9.12 -0.53 6.91
N LEU A 92 -8.47 0.27 6.06
CA LEU A 92 -8.84 0.38 4.64
C LEU A 92 -8.69 -0.96 3.90
N LEU A 93 -7.62 -1.72 4.15
CA LEU A 93 -7.44 -3.04 3.56
C LEU A 93 -8.51 -4.03 4.02
N ASN A 94 -8.94 -3.96 5.29
CA ASN A 94 -10.01 -4.80 5.83
C ASN A 94 -11.41 -4.39 5.36
N MET A 95 -11.57 -3.20 4.77
CA MET A 95 -12.82 -2.79 4.13
C MET A 95 -12.99 -3.39 2.73
N MET A 96 -12.03 -4.17 2.23
CA MET A 96 -12.21 -4.91 0.97
C MET A 96 -13.13 -6.11 1.17
N GLU A 97 -14.30 -6.08 0.55
CA GLU A 97 -15.38 -7.05 0.82
C GLU A 97 -15.34 -8.30 -0.07
N THR A 98 -14.62 -8.30 -1.21
CA THR A 98 -14.76 -9.39 -2.20
C THR A 98 -13.94 -10.62 -1.84
N VAL A 99 -12.65 -10.43 -1.56
CA VAL A 99 -11.66 -11.49 -1.36
C VAL A 99 -10.60 -10.95 -0.39
N SER A 100 -9.87 -11.84 0.28
CA SER A 100 -8.78 -11.42 1.16
C SER A 100 -7.78 -10.51 0.44
N TYR A 101 -7.40 -9.39 1.07
CA TYR A 101 -6.46 -8.44 0.46
C TYR A 101 -5.10 -9.10 0.13
N ASN A 102 -4.70 -10.14 0.87
CA ASN A 102 -3.49 -10.91 0.61
C ASN A 102 -3.52 -11.61 -0.75
N GLU A 103 -4.65 -12.23 -1.07
CA GLU A 103 -4.85 -12.94 -2.34
C GLU A 103 -4.93 -11.95 -3.50
N ILE A 104 -5.64 -10.83 -3.32
CA ILE A 104 -5.70 -9.73 -4.30
C ILE A 104 -4.28 -9.22 -4.62
N ILE A 105 -3.47 -8.94 -3.60
CA ILE A 105 -2.09 -8.46 -3.78
C ILE A 105 -1.24 -9.53 -4.46
N TYR A 106 -1.34 -10.79 -4.01
CA TYR A 106 -0.54 -11.89 -4.55
C TYR A 106 -0.84 -12.16 -6.02
N ASP A 107 -2.11 -12.29 -6.39
CA ASP A 107 -2.52 -12.55 -7.77
C ASP A 107 -2.23 -11.34 -8.67
N SER A 108 -2.48 -10.12 -8.18
CA SER A 108 -2.14 -8.91 -8.93
C SER A 108 -0.66 -8.86 -9.29
N ILE A 109 0.23 -9.25 -8.37
CA ILE A 109 1.69 -9.29 -8.60
C ILE A 109 2.08 -10.47 -9.48
N THR A 110 1.67 -11.69 -9.13
CA THR A 110 2.21 -12.92 -9.74
C THR A 110 1.52 -13.34 -11.01
N LYS A 111 0.21 -13.10 -11.13
CA LYS A 111 -0.62 -13.51 -12.28
C LYS A 111 -0.80 -12.38 -13.27
N CYS A 112 -0.93 -11.14 -12.79
CA CYS A 112 -1.21 -9.99 -13.65
C CYS A 112 -0.03 -9.06 -13.86
N SER A 113 1.14 -9.37 -13.27
CA SER A 113 2.36 -8.56 -13.41
C SER A 113 2.14 -7.08 -13.07
N ASN A 114 1.30 -6.81 -12.06
CA ASN A 114 1.02 -5.45 -11.61
C ASN A 114 2.22 -4.90 -10.82
N TYR A 115 3.15 -4.30 -11.56
CA TYR A 115 4.37 -3.71 -11.00
C TYR A 115 4.09 -2.55 -10.05
N SER A 116 2.95 -1.87 -10.19
CA SER A 116 2.54 -0.81 -9.27
C SER A 116 2.22 -1.34 -7.88
N THR A 117 1.44 -2.42 -7.79
CA THR A 117 1.17 -3.12 -6.52
C THR A 117 2.45 -3.67 -5.90
N LEU A 118 3.35 -4.22 -6.71
CA LEU A 118 4.66 -4.68 -6.24
C LEU A 118 5.50 -3.52 -5.69
N ALA A 119 5.56 -2.39 -6.40
CA ALA A 119 6.31 -1.22 -5.98
C ALA A 119 5.79 -0.65 -4.66
N TRP A 120 4.46 -0.53 -4.52
CA TRP A 120 3.82 -0.16 -3.25
C TRP A 120 4.27 -1.09 -2.12
N PHE A 121 4.12 -2.40 -2.30
CA PHE A 121 4.43 -3.39 -1.27
C PHE A 121 5.93 -3.38 -0.86
N VAL A 122 6.83 -3.40 -1.84
CA VAL A 122 8.29 -3.41 -1.61
C VAL A 122 8.75 -2.13 -0.91
N PHE A 123 8.27 -0.97 -1.36
CA PHE A 123 8.64 0.30 -0.73
C PHE A 123 8.03 0.48 0.66
N GLN A 124 6.83 -0.05 0.91
CA GLN A 124 6.23 -0.08 2.25
C GLN A 124 7.08 -0.91 3.22
N ILE A 125 7.54 -2.09 2.79
CA ILE A 125 8.44 -2.93 3.59
C ILE A 125 9.76 -2.21 3.85
N ALA A 126 10.37 -1.63 2.82
CA ALA A 126 11.63 -0.90 2.96
C ALA A 126 11.49 0.28 3.95
N PHE A 127 10.38 1.01 3.89
CA PHE A 127 10.05 2.06 4.86
C PHE A 127 9.99 1.51 6.29
N LEU A 128 9.31 0.39 6.52
CA LEU A 128 9.17 -0.20 7.86
C LEU A 128 10.51 -0.66 8.43
N ILE A 129 11.34 -1.33 7.62
CA ILE A 129 12.67 -1.79 8.04
C ILE A 129 13.54 -0.58 8.41
N LEU A 130 13.62 0.43 7.54
CA LEU A 130 14.44 1.62 7.77
C LEU A 130 13.94 2.45 8.95
N SER A 131 12.62 2.53 9.14
CA SER A 131 12.01 3.16 10.31
C SER A 131 12.37 2.41 11.59
N GLY A 132 12.30 1.08 11.58
CA GLY A 132 12.76 0.23 12.68
C GLY A 132 14.22 0.50 13.03
N VAL A 133 15.12 0.47 12.04
CA VAL A 133 16.55 0.80 12.23
C VAL A 133 16.73 2.20 12.83
N TYR A 134 15.99 3.20 12.37
CA TYR A 134 16.04 4.56 12.93
C TYR A 134 15.63 4.63 14.41
N LEU A 135 14.62 3.85 14.81
CA LEU A 135 14.16 3.80 16.19
C LEU A 135 15.19 3.13 17.11
N PHE A 136 15.73 1.97 16.72
CA PHE A 136 16.70 1.22 17.52
C PHE A 136 18.12 1.79 17.52
N LYS A 137 18.46 2.67 16.55
CA LYS A 137 19.75 3.34 16.55
C LYS A 137 19.90 4.26 17.78
N ARG A 138 20.76 3.86 18.73
CA ARG A 138 21.14 4.67 19.89
C ARG A 138 22.08 5.79 19.44
N LYS A 139 21.51 6.99 19.27
CA LYS A 139 22.12 8.20 18.66
C LYS A 139 22.67 8.00 17.24
#